data_AF-A0A7V6ISJ9-F1
#
_entry.id   AF-A0A7V6ISJ9-F1
#
_cell.length_a   1.000
_cell.length_b   1.000
_cell.length_c   1.000
_cell.angle_alpha   90.00
_cell.angle_beta   90.00
_cell.angle_gamma   90.00
#
_symmetry.space_group_name_H-M   'P 1'
#
loop_
_entity.id
_entity.type
_entity.pdbx_description
1 polymer ?
#
loop_
_entity_poly.entity_id
_entity_poly.type
_entity_poly.pdbx_seq_one_letter_code
_entity_poly.pdbx_strand_id
1 'polypeptide(L)'
;MNYIKKLLNSNYFIGFVYLFTVICWYYQKQNIAILFYLLCAICIIIFDANRINIATLIMAGIINYRDTTFSANFPLFLASFLVIIPFVLYDFFKNGIKFDIIFKSMFLIFIVSVLSLINVNKETLSDSIIGVLQTGAFALIYLYFVNKRQNDDYEYIAKNALALGIAIALEFVIYIITYDGNTLGKDIDLGWGISNVIAMIEMMVIPLIIYLYSQNQNRMYLLLSVIIAIVVIALTLSKGAYLALSIISIPLVIVTYLNMPNRKKFIYDISYCLVILSFIIYITSNIDLIREGFIEYFSKMNDRGWFKDQSRIKIYKIGLETFLKNPLLGAGSYTGGYYLGLHGFKVTTYHNYVVQILATIGLFGFISFCMYLFYVIKKIFTTKHHYNLSIFFVIIAISLHGLVDNTWFNPIIMVIISIFFSTIISKKSIQNKKSTYNNINL
;
A
#
# COMPACT_ATOMS: atom_id res chain seq x y z
N MET A 1 14.72 -25.40 -18.80
CA MET A 1 14.52 -24.93 -17.41
C MET A 1 15.12 -23.55 -17.13
N ASN A 2 16.39 -23.27 -17.48
CA ASN A 2 17.02 -21.98 -17.16
C ASN A 2 16.35 -20.74 -17.76
N TYR A 3 15.75 -20.84 -18.96
CA TYR A 3 15.04 -19.72 -19.59
C TYR A 3 13.79 -19.26 -18.81
N ILE A 4 12.99 -20.19 -18.30
CA ILE A 4 11.77 -19.86 -17.52
C ILE A 4 12.16 -19.21 -16.19
N LYS A 5 13.14 -19.77 -15.47
CA LYS A 5 13.68 -19.15 -14.25
C LYS A 5 14.21 -17.73 -14.51
N LYS A 6 14.94 -17.54 -15.62
CA LYS A 6 15.45 -16.22 -16.02
C LYS A 6 14.31 -15.24 -16.35
N LEU A 7 13.26 -15.70 -17.04
CA LEU A 7 12.08 -14.89 -17.33
C LEU A 7 11.38 -14.45 -16.05
N LEU A 8 11.08 -15.37 -15.14
CA LEU A 8 10.41 -15.09 -13.86
C LEU A 8 11.18 -14.08 -13.00
N ASN A 9 12.52 -14.15 -12.99
CA ASN A 9 13.38 -13.23 -12.26
C ASN A 9 13.64 -11.90 -13.00
N SER A 10 13.10 -11.70 -14.20
CA SER A 10 13.36 -10.51 -15.01
C SER A 10 12.37 -9.38 -14.76
N ASN A 11 12.74 -8.14 -15.14
CA ASN A 11 11.81 -7.02 -15.12
C ASN A 11 10.64 -7.20 -16.12
N TYR A 12 10.81 -8.03 -17.16
CA TYR A 12 9.75 -8.34 -18.11
C TYR A 12 8.60 -9.10 -17.44
N PHE A 13 8.89 -9.92 -16.43
CA PHE A 13 7.84 -10.60 -15.66
C PHE A 13 6.97 -9.59 -14.91
N ILE A 14 7.57 -8.56 -14.28
CA ILE A 14 6.82 -7.48 -13.63
C ILE A 14 5.90 -6.80 -14.64
N GLY A 15 6.46 -6.31 -15.75
CA GLY A 15 5.69 -5.59 -16.77
C GLY A 15 4.56 -6.45 -17.37
N PHE A 16 4.84 -7.72 -17.67
CA PHE A 16 3.84 -8.63 -18.23
C PHE A 16 2.69 -8.91 -17.26
N VAL A 17 2.99 -9.18 -15.98
CA VAL A 17 1.96 -9.44 -14.97
C VAL A 17 1.03 -8.24 -14.85
N TYR A 18 1.56 -7.02 -14.65
CA TYR A 18 0.73 -5.82 -14.51
C TYR A 18 -0.04 -5.47 -15.77
N LEU A 19 0.55 -5.64 -16.97
CA LEU A 19 -0.19 -5.43 -18.21
C LEU A 19 -1.36 -6.42 -18.33
N PHE A 20 -1.11 -7.69 -18.02
CA PHE A 20 -2.15 -8.71 -18.02
C PHE A 20 -3.26 -8.41 -16.99
N THR A 21 -2.88 -7.87 -15.83
CA THR A 21 -3.81 -7.38 -14.80
C THR A 21 -4.72 -6.31 -15.35
N VAL A 22 -4.18 -5.24 -15.94
CA VAL A 22 -4.98 -4.13 -16.49
C VAL A 22 -5.93 -4.63 -17.58
N ILE A 23 -5.47 -5.55 -18.45
CA ILE A 23 -6.31 -6.17 -19.48
C ILE A 23 -7.46 -6.97 -18.84
N CYS A 24 -7.18 -7.82 -17.85
CA CYS A 24 -8.21 -8.61 -17.18
C CYS A 24 -9.18 -7.73 -16.39
N TRP A 25 -8.69 -6.67 -15.74
CA TRP A 25 -9.49 -5.68 -15.04
C TRP A 25 -10.47 -4.99 -16.02
N TYR A 26 -9.98 -4.53 -17.17
CA TYR A 26 -10.79 -3.88 -18.19
C TYR A 26 -11.92 -4.78 -18.72
N TYR A 27 -11.61 -6.04 -19.04
CA TYR A 27 -12.60 -7.01 -19.50
C TYR A 27 -13.40 -7.68 -18.38
N GLN A 28 -13.23 -7.25 -17.12
CA GLN A 28 -13.90 -7.78 -15.95
C GLN A 28 -13.69 -9.30 -15.75
N LYS A 29 -12.50 -9.80 -16.10
CA LYS A 29 -12.11 -11.21 -16.02
C LYS A 29 -11.23 -11.51 -14.81
N GLN A 30 -11.69 -11.13 -13.61
CA GLN A 30 -10.89 -11.28 -12.40
C GLN A 30 -10.47 -12.73 -12.10
N ASN A 31 -11.33 -13.71 -12.42
CA ASN A 31 -11.06 -15.13 -12.22
C ASN A 31 -9.89 -15.64 -13.08
N ILE A 32 -9.77 -15.12 -14.32
CA ILE A 32 -8.70 -15.48 -15.25
C ILE A 32 -7.37 -14.94 -14.74
N ALA A 33 -7.36 -13.69 -14.27
CA ALA A 33 -6.19 -13.09 -13.63
C ALA A 33 -5.73 -13.87 -12.40
N ILE A 34 -6.64 -14.25 -11.50
CA ILE A 34 -6.28 -15.01 -10.30
C ILE A 34 -5.75 -16.41 -10.65
N LEU A 35 -6.38 -17.12 -11.60
CA LEU A 35 -5.86 -18.40 -12.08
C LEU A 35 -4.44 -18.26 -12.65
N PHE A 36 -4.21 -17.22 -13.47
CA PHE A 36 -2.88 -16.91 -13.99
C PHE A 36 -1.87 -16.65 -12.87
N TYR A 37 -2.23 -15.88 -11.84
CA TYR A 37 -1.33 -15.63 -10.70
C TYR A 37 -1.01 -16.92 -9.93
N LEU A 38 -1.98 -17.81 -9.72
CA LEU A 38 -1.75 -19.10 -9.07
C LEU A 38 -0.81 -19.99 -9.90
N LEU A 39 -1.00 -20.03 -11.22
CA LEU A 39 -0.09 -20.76 -12.13
C LEU A 39 1.33 -20.16 -12.10
N CYS A 40 1.46 -18.83 -12.09
CA CYS A 40 2.76 -18.17 -11.94
C CYS A 40 3.41 -18.47 -10.58
N ALA A 41 2.64 -18.50 -9.49
CA ALA A 41 3.15 -18.85 -8.16
C ALA A 41 3.68 -20.29 -8.13
N ILE A 42 2.93 -21.23 -8.72
CA ILE A 42 3.38 -22.64 -8.90
C ILE A 42 4.67 -22.68 -9.71
N CYS A 43 4.75 -21.96 -10.84
CA CYS A 43 5.95 -21.88 -11.67
C CYS A 43 7.16 -21.31 -10.91
N ILE A 44 6.98 -20.27 -10.10
CA ILE A 44 8.06 -19.70 -9.28
C ILE A 44 8.67 -20.77 -8.36
N ILE A 45 7.83 -21.66 -7.83
CA ILE A 45 8.27 -22.72 -6.93
C ILE A 45 8.93 -23.86 -7.69
N ILE A 46 8.27 -24.40 -8.73
CA ILE A 46 8.76 -25.53 -9.53
C ILE A 46 10.12 -25.21 -10.17
N PHE A 47 10.27 -24.01 -10.73
CA PHE A 47 11.50 -23.59 -11.40
C PHE A 47 12.53 -22.96 -10.45
N ASP A 48 12.28 -22.99 -9.14
CA ASP A 48 13.15 -22.42 -8.12
C ASP A 48 13.55 -20.96 -8.44
N ALA A 49 12.58 -20.16 -8.89
CA ALA A 49 12.76 -18.73 -9.09
C ALA A 49 12.75 -17.99 -7.74
N ASN A 50 13.24 -16.75 -7.73
CA ASN A 50 13.29 -15.96 -6.50
C ASN A 50 11.87 -15.76 -5.96
N ARG A 51 11.65 -16.09 -4.68
CA ARG A 51 10.33 -15.99 -4.03
C ARG A 51 9.84 -14.56 -3.94
N ILE A 52 10.72 -13.56 -4.04
CA ILE A 52 10.30 -12.15 -4.12
C ILE A 52 9.36 -11.88 -5.31
N ASN A 53 9.41 -12.69 -6.38
CA ASN A 53 8.52 -12.56 -7.54
C ASN A 53 7.04 -12.77 -7.16
N ILE A 54 6.75 -13.44 -6.03
CA ILE A 54 5.38 -13.58 -5.50
C ILE A 54 4.82 -12.20 -5.10
N ALA A 55 5.67 -11.25 -4.70
CA ALA A 55 5.22 -9.89 -4.39
C ALA A 55 4.55 -9.22 -5.60
N THR A 56 5.07 -9.45 -6.80
CA THR A 56 4.47 -8.98 -8.06
C THR A 56 3.06 -9.51 -8.23
N LEU A 57 2.85 -10.81 -8.00
CA LEU A 57 1.55 -11.46 -8.12
C LEU A 57 0.55 -10.94 -7.08
N ILE A 58 0.99 -10.76 -5.83
CA ILE A 58 0.15 -10.23 -4.75
C ILE A 58 -0.26 -8.78 -5.05
N MET A 59 0.69 -7.92 -5.39
CA MET A 59 0.44 -6.49 -5.64
C MET A 59 -0.43 -6.28 -6.89
N ALA A 60 -0.20 -7.06 -7.95
CA ALA A 60 -1.05 -7.05 -9.14
C ALA A 60 -2.45 -7.63 -8.86
N GLY A 61 -2.54 -8.69 -8.05
CA GLY A 61 -3.83 -9.28 -7.67
C GLY A 61 -4.74 -8.32 -6.90
N ILE A 62 -4.17 -7.39 -6.15
CA ILE A 62 -4.94 -6.39 -5.39
C ILE A 62 -5.71 -5.43 -6.30
N ILE A 63 -5.15 -5.01 -7.43
CA ILE A 63 -5.79 -4.04 -8.35
C ILE A 63 -6.70 -4.72 -9.39
N ASN A 64 -7.00 -6.00 -9.23
CA ASN A 64 -7.78 -6.77 -10.20
C ASN A 64 -9.24 -7.00 -9.79
N TYR A 65 -9.60 -6.73 -8.53
CA TYR A 65 -10.96 -6.99 -8.04
C TYR A 65 -11.98 -6.01 -8.63
N ARG A 66 -13.14 -6.52 -9.07
CA ARG A 66 -14.28 -5.70 -9.53
C ARG A 66 -15.44 -5.71 -8.56
N ASP A 67 -15.67 -6.86 -7.94
CA ASP A 67 -16.53 -6.99 -6.77
C ASP A 67 -15.62 -7.29 -5.58
N THR A 68 -15.71 -6.50 -4.52
CA THR A 68 -14.90 -6.68 -3.30
C THR A 68 -15.64 -7.42 -2.19
N THR A 69 -16.88 -7.86 -2.44
CA THR A 69 -17.65 -8.64 -1.47
C THR A 69 -17.01 -10.00 -1.23
N PHE A 70 -17.05 -10.45 0.02
CA PHE A 70 -16.49 -11.74 0.40
C PHE A 70 -17.18 -12.90 -0.33
N SER A 71 -18.50 -12.84 -0.51
CA SER A 71 -19.29 -13.87 -1.19
C SER A 71 -18.87 -14.06 -2.64
N ALA A 72 -18.69 -12.97 -3.39
CA ALA A 72 -18.29 -13.03 -4.80
C ALA A 72 -16.88 -13.62 -4.99
N ASN A 73 -16.00 -13.43 -4.00
CA ASN A 73 -14.60 -13.83 -4.07
C ASN A 73 -14.27 -15.08 -3.27
N PHE A 74 -15.21 -15.65 -2.51
CA PHE A 74 -14.97 -16.81 -1.66
C PHE A 74 -14.34 -18.00 -2.40
N PRO A 75 -14.79 -18.40 -3.61
CA PRO A 75 -14.15 -19.49 -4.35
C PRO A 75 -12.69 -19.17 -4.71
N LEU A 76 -12.39 -17.91 -5.04
CA LEU A 76 -11.06 -17.45 -5.39
C LEU A 76 -10.13 -17.42 -4.17
N PHE A 77 -10.64 -16.98 -3.02
CA PHE A 77 -9.93 -17.03 -1.75
C PHE A 77 -9.65 -18.47 -1.34
N LEU A 78 -10.62 -19.37 -1.46
CA LEU A 78 -10.44 -20.79 -1.16
C LEU A 78 -9.38 -21.43 -2.07
N ALA A 79 -9.47 -21.21 -3.38
CA ALA A 79 -8.47 -21.71 -4.33
C ALA A 79 -7.07 -21.16 -4.03
N SER A 80 -6.97 -19.86 -3.74
CA SER A 80 -5.71 -19.22 -3.37
C SER A 80 -5.14 -19.78 -2.07
N PHE A 81 -5.99 -20.00 -1.07
CA PHE A 81 -5.59 -20.57 0.22
C PHE A 81 -5.07 -22.01 0.06
N LEU A 82 -5.79 -22.85 -0.70
CA LEU A 82 -5.40 -24.24 -0.94
C LEU A 82 -4.07 -24.37 -1.70
N VAL A 83 -3.70 -23.38 -2.50
CA VAL A 83 -2.42 -23.36 -3.23
C VAL A 83 -1.31 -22.71 -2.39
N ILE A 84 -1.56 -21.53 -1.82
CA ILE A 84 -0.54 -20.72 -1.16
C ILE A 84 -0.11 -21.33 0.18
N ILE A 85 -1.03 -21.86 0.98
CA ILE A 85 -0.70 -22.35 2.33
C ILE A 85 0.25 -23.54 2.29
N PRO A 86 0.02 -24.62 1.50
CA PRO A 86 0.98 -25.71 1.39
C PRO A 86 2.37 -25.23 0.96
N PHE A 87 2.44 -24.21 0.10
CA PHE A 87 3.71 -23.64 -0.33
C PHE A 87 4.43 -22.87 0.76
N VAL A 88 3.72 -22.02 1.49
CA VAL A 88 4.27 -21.29 2.65
C VAL A 88 4.77 -22.30 3.69
N LEU A 89 3.99 -23.34 3.98
CA LEU A 89 4.39 -24.40 4.91
C LEU A 89 5.63 -25.14 4.42
N TYR A 90 5.65 -25.61 3.16
CA TYR A 90 6.82 -26.25 2.55
C TYR A 90 8.07 -25.38 2.68
N ASP A 91 7.94 -24.10 2.37
CA ASP A 91 9.02 -23.12 2.41
C ASP A 91 9.59 -22.92 3.82
N PHE A 92 8.72 -22.95 4.84
CA PHE A 92 9.08 -22.87 6.25
C PHE A 92 9.69 -24.17 6.78
N PHE A 93 9.14 -25.33 6.43
CA PHE A 93 9.71 -26.62 6.81
C PHE A 93 11.12 -26.80 6.25
N LYS A 94 11.35 -26.39 5.01
CA LYS A 94 12.65 -26.57 4.34
C LYS A 94 13.78 -25.70 4.92
N ASN A 95 13.47 -24.48 5.38
CA ASN A 95 14.51 -23.48 5.72
C ASN A 95 14.46 -22.99 7.17
N GLY A 96 13.49 -23.47 7.96
CA GLY A 96 13.16 -22.93 9.27
C GLY A 96 12.55 -21.53 9.20
N ILE A 97 12.15 -21.02 10.36
CA ILE A 97 11.51 -19.71 10.50
C ILE A 97 12.36 -18.82 11.41
N LYS A 98 12.63 -17.61 10.95
CA LYS A 98 13.30 -16.55 11.73
C LYS A 98 12.30 -15.45 12.06
N PHE A 99 12.18 -15.17 13.35
CA PHE A 99 11.31 -14.13 13.88
C PHE A 99 12.13 -12.90 14.25
N ASP A 100 12.08 -11.87 13.41
CA ASP A 100 12.71 -10.59 13.73
C ASP A 100 11.85 -9.73 14.67
N ILE A 101 12.40 -8.62 15.14
CA ILE A 101 11.71 -7.76 16.12
C ILE A 101 10.47 -7.07 15.55
N ILE A 102 10.40 -6.84 14.23
CA ILE A 102 9.23 -6.24 13.58
C ILE A 102 8.12 -7.28 13.48
N PHE A 103 8.44 -8.52 13.12
CA PHE A 103 7.45 -9.59 13.17
C PHE A 103 6.89 -9.77 14.58
N LYS A 104 7.76 -9.78 15.61
CA LYS A 104 7.31 -9.92 17.01
C LYS A 104 6.33 -8.82 17.43
N SER A 105 6.55 -7.58 16.99
CA SER A 105 5.61 -6.49 17.28
C SER A 105 4.32 -6.57 16.46
N MET A 106 4.36 -7.01 15.20
CA MET A 106 3.13 -7.33 14.44
C MET A 106 2.34 -8.48 15.08
N PHE A 107 3.04 -9.51 15.55
CA PHE A 107 2.44 -10.65 16.23
C PHE A 107 1.79 -10.24 17.56
N LEU A 108 2.37 -9.25 18.26
CA LEU A 108 1.72 -8.67 19.44
C LEU A 108 0.40 -7.97 19.09
N ILE A 109 0.34 -7.22 17.97
CA ILE A 109 -0.93 -6.65 17.47
C ILE A 109 -1.94 -7.76 17.18
N PHE A 110 -1.51 -8.87 16.56
CA PHE A 110 -2.35 -10.05 16.34
C PHE A 110 -2.88 -10.65 17.65
N ILE A 111 -2.02 -10.83 18.66
CA ILE A 111 -2.45 -11.33 19.97
C ILE A 111 -3.49 -10.40 20.58
N VAL A 112 -3.28 -9.08 20.58
CA VAL A 112 -4.26 -8.15 21.14
C VAL A 112 -5.55 -8.12 20.34
N SER A 113 -5.47 -8.28 19.01
CA SER A 113 -6.64 -8.46 18.14
C SER A 113 -7.45 -9.70 18.56
N VAL A 114 -6.80 -10.83 18.85
CA VAL A 114 -7.47 -12.03 19.39
C VAL A 114 -8.08 -11.75 20.76
N LEU A 115 -7.36 -11.07 21.67
CA LEU A 115 -7.87 -10.74 23.00
C LEU A 115 -9.06 -9.78 22.96
N SER A 116 -9.17 -8.93 21.93
CA SER A 116 -10.33 -8.04 21.74
C SER A 116 -11.65 -8.80 21.59
N LEU A 117 -11.62 -10.09 21.23
CA LEU A 117 -12.80 -10.97 21.14
C LEU A 117 -13.53 -11.13 22.48
N ILE A 118 -12.88 -10.85 23.62
CA ILE A 118 -13.53 -10.90 24.94
C ILE A 118 -14.69 -9.91 25.05
N ASN A 119 -14.62 -8.77 24.35
CA ASN A 119 -15.64 -7.71 24.40
C ASN A 119 -16.65 -7.77 23.25
N VAL A 120 -16.61 -8.84 22.47
CA VAL A 120 -17.41 -9.01 21.25
C VAL A 120 -18.73 -9.70 21.59
N ASN A 121 -19.80 -9.26 20.92
CA ASN A 121 -21.13 -9.83 21.09
C ASN A 121 -21.53 -10.66 19.86
N LYS A 122 -22.70 -11.30 19.90
CA LYS A 122 -23.18 -12.16 18.80
C LYS A 122 -23.28 -11.42 17.46
N GLU A 123 -23.61 -10.13 17.48
CA GLU A 123 -23.79 -9.30 16.28
C GLU A 123 -22.45 -8.89 15.67
N THR A 124 -21.40 -8.74 16.47
CA THR A 124 -20.05 -8.32 16.04
C THR A 124 -19.03 -9.46 15.90
N LEU A 125 -19.42 -10.70 16.21
CA LEU A 125 -18.52 -11.85 16.22
C LEU A 125 -17.90 -12.14 14.86
N SER A 126 -18.71 -12.16 13.80
CA SER A 126 -18.24 -12.43 12.44
C SER A 126 -17.21 -11.39 11.99
N ASP A 127 -17.53 -10.11 12.18
CA ASP A 127 -16.63 -9.00 11.83
C ASP A 127 -15.31 -9.11 12.60
N SER A 128 -15.39 -9.42 13.90
CA SER A 128 -14.22 -9.56 14.74
C SER A 128 -13.30 -10.70 14.35
N ILE A 129 -13.87 -11.85 13.97
CA ILE A 129 -13.11 -12.98 13.44
C ILE A 129 -12.40 -12.57 12.14
N ILE A 130 -13.09 -11.89 11.22
CA ILE A 130 -12.48 -11.37 9.99
C ILE A 130 -11.32 -10.43 10.31
N GLY A 131 -11.50 -9.49 11.25
CA GLY A 131 -10.45 -8.57 11.68
C GLY A 131 -9.23 -9.24 12.29
N VAL A 132 -9.43 -10.30 13.06
CA VAL A 132 -8.36 -11.14 13.63
C VAL A 132 -7.60 -11.88 12.52
N LEU A 133 -8.33 -12.56 11.62
CA LEU A 133 -7.74 -13.27 10.49
C LEU A 133 -6.95 -12.34 9.58
N GLN A 134 -7.49 -11.15 9.31
CA GLN A 134 -6.84 -10.11 8.52
C GLN A 134 -5.51 -9.67 9.18
N THR A 135 -5.50 -9.44 10.49
CA THR A 135 -4.26 -9.07 11.22
C THR A 135 -3.23 -10.20 11.16
N GLY A 136 -3.66 -11.45 11.31
CA GLY A 136 -2.81 -12.63 11.18
C GLY A 136 -2.23 -12.78 9.78
N ALA A 137 -3.02 -12.53 8.74
CA ALA A 137 -2.58 -12.58 7.35
C ALA A 137 -1.47 -11.55 7.07
N PHE A 138 -1.57 -10.33 7.59
CA PHE A 138 -0.50 -9.32 7.43
C PHE A 138 0.80 -9.76 8.09
N ALA A 139 0.73 -10.29 9.32
CA ALA A 139 1.90 -10.83 10.02
C ALA A 139 2.52 -12.01 9.25
N LEU A 140 1.70 -12.89 8.66
CA LEU A 140 2.16 -14.01 7.86
C LEU A 140 2.84 -13.57 6.56
N ILE A 141 2.28 -12.58 5.84
CA ILE A 141 2.88 -12.00 4.63
C ILE A 141 4.25 -11.40 4.96
N TYR A 142 4.33 -10.58 6.02
CA TYR A 142 5.59 -10.04 6.49
C TYR A 142 6.60 -11.14 6.80
N LEU A 143 6.18 -12.16 7.57
CA LEU A 143 7.03 -13.28 7.98
C LEU A 143 7.55 -14.07 6.78
N TYR A 144 6.71 -14.30 5.79
CA TYR A 144 7.09 -15.02 4.58
C TYR A 144 8.21 -14.29 3.85
N PHE A 145 8.02 -13.01 3.53
CA PHE A 145 9.02 -12.26 2.78
C PHE A 145 10.29 -11.95 3.60
N VAL A 146 10.20 -11.71 4.90
CA VAL A 146 11.41 -11.47 5.71
C VAL A 146 12.34 -12.70 5.76
N ASN A 147 11.75 -13.91 5.65
CA ASN A 147 12.49 -15.17 5.62
C ASN A 147 12.98 -15.57 4.22
N LYS A 148 12.36 -15.04 3.15
CA LYS A 148 12.68 -15.42 1.77
C LYS A 148 13.43 -14.37 0.97
N ARG A 149 13.46 -13.12 1.45
CA ARG A 149 14.18 -12.04 0.79
C ARG A 149 15.68 -12.32 0.66
N GLN A 150 16.24 -11.89 -0.46
CA GLN A 150 17.65 -11.80 -0.76
C GLN A 150 18.14 -10.35 -0.60
N ASN A 151 19.46 -10.14 -0.61
CA ASN A 151 20.04 -8.83 -0.29
C ASN A 151 19.58 -7.70 -1.23
N ASP A 152 19.34 -7.98 -2.51
CA ASP A 152 19.01 -6.96 -3.53
C ASP A 152 17.51 -6.88 -3.85
N ASP A 153 16.66 -7.62 -3.14
CA ASP A 153 15.22 -7.69 -3.39
C ASP A 153 14.49 -6.36 -3.15
N TYR A 154 15.09 -5.44 -2.40
CA TYR A 154 14.54 -4.08 -2.23
C TYR A 154 14.42 -3.32 -3.56
N GLU A 155 15.35 -3.54 -4.50
CA GLU A 155 15.29 -2.89 -5.81
C GLU A 155 14.15 -3.50 -6.65
N TYR A 156 13.93 -4.81 -6.52
CA TYR A 156 12.81 -5.50 -7.16
C TYR A 156 11.46 -5.00 -6.64
N ILE A 157 11.34 -4.76 -5.33
CA ILE A 157 10.14 -4.16 -4.73
C ILE A 157 9.92 -2.72 -5.20
N ALA A 158 10.97 -1.92 -5.32
CA ALA A 158 10.85 -0.57 -5.87
C ALA A 158 10.39 -0.58 -7.35
N LYS A 159 10.85 -1.54 -8.16
CA LYS A 159 10.37 -1.74 -9.54
C LYS A 159 8.91 -2.19 -9.59
N ASN A 160 8.48 -3.00 -8.63
CA ASN A 160 7.07 -3.36 -8.46
C ASN A 160 6.22 -2.16 -8.08
N ALA A 161 6.70 -1.27 -7.20
CA ALA A 161 6.00 -0.04 -6.87
C ALA A 161 5.82 0.88 -8.09
N LEU A 162 6.86 1.00 -8.94
CA LEU A 162 6.75 1.70 -10.22
C LEU A 162 5.68 1.07 -11.13
N ALA A 163 5.72 -0.24 -11.32
CA ALA A 163 4.77 -0.93 -12.19
C ALA A 163 3.34 -0.88 -11.65
N LEU A 164 3.16 -0.95 -10.33
CA LEU A 164 1.88 -0.77 -9.65
C LEU A 164 1.30 0.62 -9.92
N GLY A 165 2.08 1.69 -9.71
CA GLY A 165 1.62 3.06 -9.99
C GLY A 165 1.28 3.28 -11.46
N ILE A 166 2.09 2.74 -12.38
CA ILE A 166 1.77 2.82 -13.82
C ILE A 166 0.48 2.05 -14.15
N ALA A 167 0.29 0.86 -13.59
CA ALA A 167 -0.91 0.05 -13.83
C ALA A 167 -2.17 0.76 -13.31
N ILE A 168 -2.13 1.31 -12.09
CA ILE A 168 -3.24 2.08 -11.51
C ILE A 168 -3.53 3.33 -12.36
N ALA A 169 -2.49 4.05 -12.80
CA ALA A 169 -2.67 5.19 -13.69
C ALA A 169 -3.32 4.81 -15.03
N LEU A 170 -2.98 3.64 -15.59
CA LEU A 170 -3.63 3.13 -16.81
C LEU A 170 -5.10 2.77 -16.56
N GLU A 171 -5.42 2.07 -15.47
CA GLU A 171 -6.81 1.78 -15.09
C GLU A 171 -7.61 3.06 -14.89
N PHE A 172 -7.01 4.06 -14.26
CA PHE A 172 -7.62 5.37 -14.02
C PHE A 172 -7.88 6.15 -15.32
N VAL A 173 -6.92 6.15 -16.25
CA VAL A 173 -7.09 6.76 -17.57
C VAL A 173 -8.20 6.06 -18.36
N ILE A 174 -8.21 4.73 -18.36
CA ILE A 174 -9.27 3.94 -19.00
C ILE A 174 -10.62 4.30 -18.37
N TYR A 175 -10.72 4.35 -17.04
CA TYR A 175 -11.93 4.76 -16.33
C TYR A 175 -12.43 6.12 -16.81
N ILE A 176 -11.57 7.15 -16.85
CA ILE A 176 -11.94 8.49 -17.32
C ILE A 176 -12.44 8.47 -18.77
N ILE A 177 -11.75 7.77 -19.67
CA ILE A 177 -12.12 7.72 -21.10
C ILE A 177 -13.48 7.01 -21.29
N THR A 178 -13.79 6.04 -20.43
CA THR A 178 -15.07 5.32 -20.45
C THR A 178 -16.13 5.92 -19.52
N TYR A 179 -15.85 7.05 -18.87
CA TYR A 179 -16.76 7.65 -17.90
C TYR A 179 -17.91 8.34 -18.63
N ASP A 180 -19.14 7.91 -18.31
CA ASP A 180 -20.37 8.39 -18.97
C ASP A 180 -21.07 9.50 -18.16
N GLY A 181 -20.40 10.03 -17.13
CA GLY A 181 -20.92 11.13 -16.31
C GLY A 181 -20.52 12.51 -16.85
N ASN A 182 -21.30 13.52 -16.48
CA ASN A 182 -21.08 14.91 -16.94
C ASN A 182 -19.93 15.62 -16.22
N THR A 183 -19.67 15.27 -14.95
CA THR A 183 -18.60 15.86 -14.13
C THR A 183 -17.77 14.77 -13.46
N LEU A 184 -16.44 14.90 -13.45
CA LEU A 184 -15.58 13.96 -12.74
C LEU A 184 -15.61 14.28 -11.24
N GLY A 185 -16.46 13.55 -10.52
CA GLY A 185 -16.66 13.71 -9.08
C GLY A 185 -15.67 12.92 -8.21
N LYS A 186 -15.95 12.91 -6.90
CA LYS A 186 -15.17 12.16 -5.90
C LYS A 186 -15.55 10.67 -5.83
N ASP A 187 -16.60 10.28 -6.53
CA ASP A 187 -17.19 8.95 -6.64
C ASP A 187 -16.44 8.02 -7.60
N ILE A 188 -15.15 8.29 -7.85
CA ILE A 188 -14.29 7.38 -8.63
C ILE A 188 -14.18 6.03 -7.93
N ASP A 189 -14.49 4.99 -8.68
CA ASP A 189 -14.45 3.59 -8.24
C ASP A 189 -13.89 2.70 -9.36
N LEU A 190 -12.72 2.09 -9.10
CA LEU A 190 -12.11 1.12 -10.01
C LEU A 190 -12.53 -0.32 -9.70
N GLY A 191 -13.47 -0.54 -8.78
CA GLY A 191 -13.94 -1.83 -8.29
C GLY A 191 -13.16 -2.29 -7.06
N TRP A 192 -11.83 -2.27 -7.13
CA TRP A 192 -10.95 -2.64 -6.01
C TRP A 192 -10.65 -1.46 -5.07
N GLY A 193 -10.77 -0.24 -5.57
CA GLY A 193 -10.34 0.97 -4.87
C GLY A 193 -11.17 2.17 -5.27
N ILE A 194 -11.66 2.86 -4.25
CA ILE A 194 -12.26 4.19 -4.39
C ILE A 194 -11.18 5.28 -4.35
N SER A 195 -11.54 6.50 -4.76
CA SER A 195 -10.70 7.71 -4.75
C SER A 195 -9.59 7.75 -3.70
N ASN A 196 -9.92 7.61 -2.41
CA ASN A 196 -8.91 7.71 -1.34
C ASN A 196 -7.91 6.54 -1.38
N VAL A 197 -8.35 5.31 -1.71
CA VAL A 197 -7.49 4.13 -1.78
C VAL A 197 -6.50 4.23 -2.92
N ILE A 198 -6.98 4.68 -4.09
CA ILE A 198 -6.13 4.96 -5.25
C ILE A 198 -5.06 5.98 -4.87
N ALA A 199 -5.47 7.11 -4.28
CA ALA A 199 -4.56 8.16 -3.85
C ALA A 199 -3.54 7.68 -2.79
N MET A 200 -3.96 6.83 -1.86
CA MET A 200 -3.08 6.25 -0.85
C MET A 200 -1.97 5.41 -1.49
N ILE A 201 -2.30 4.55 -2.46
CA ILE A 201 -1.30 3.72 -3.13
C ILE A 201 -0.35 4.56 -3.98
N GLU A 202 -0.88 5.47 -4.80
CA GLU A 202 -0.06 6.36 -5.64
C GLU A 202 0.92 7.17 -4.79
N MET A 203 0.46 7.70 -3.65
CA MET A 203 1.31 8.44 -2.73
C MET A 203 2.42 7.56 -2.11
N MET A 204 2.14 6.28 -1.85
CA MET A 204 3.13 5.33 -1.31
C MET A 204 4.20 4.94 -2.32
N VAL A 205 3.89 4.90 -3.61
CA VAL A 205 4.88 4.48 -4.63
C VAL A 205 5.86 5.60 -4.98
N ILE A 206 5.47 6.87 -4.83
CA ILE A 206 6.31 8.04 -5.17
C ILE A 206 7.71 7.99 -4.56
N PRO A 207 7.90 7.80 -3.23
CA PRO A 207 9.26 7.74 -2.65
C PRO A 207 10.12 6.59 -3.19
N LEU A 208 9.49 5.47 -3.59
CA LEU A 208 10.20 4.31 -4.14
C LEU A 208 10.60 4.52 -5.61
N ILE A 209 9.77 5.21 -6.39
CA ILE A 209 10.12 5.60 -7.77
C ILE A 209 11.28 6.60 -7.76
N ILE A 210 11.25 7.58 -6.84
CA ILE A 210 12.36 8.52 -6.64
C ILE A 210 13.65 7.80 -6.23
N TYR A 211 13.53 6.76 -5.39
CA TYR A 211 14.66 5.89 -5.08
C TYR A 211 15.23 5.22 -6.34
N LEU A 212 14.41 4.68 -7.24
CA LEU A 212 14.91 4.10 -8.51
C LEU A 212 15.63 5.14 -9.35
N TYR A 213 15.12 6.38 -9.43
CA TYR A 213 15.78 7.46 -10.15
C TYR A 213 17.15 7.78 -9.54
N SER A 214 17.27 7.74 -8.21
CA SER A 214 18.54 7.95 -7.51
C SER A 214 19.63 6.95 -7.88
N GLN A 215 19.25 5.74 -8.27
CA GLN A 215 20.20 4.70 -8.67
C GLN A 215 20.73 4.95 -10.09
N ASN A 216 19.95 5.60 -10.96
CA ASN A 216 20.38 5.94 -12.31
C ASN A 216 19.60 7.15 -12.85
N GLN A 217 20.22 8.33 -12.77
CA GLN A 217 19.60 9.60 -13.17
C GLN A 217 19.36 9.72 -14.70
N ASN A 218 19.88 8.82 -15.53
CA ASN A 218 19.59 8.81 -16.96
C ASN A 218 18.17 8.29 -17.26
N ARG A 219 17.49 7.71 -16.27
CA ARG A 219 16.13 7.17 -16.39
C ARG A 219 15.08 8.22 -16.05
N MET A 220 15.05 9.30 -16.83
CA MET A 220 14.14 10.43 -16.62
C MET A 220 12.66 10.04 -16.58
N TYR A 221 12.29 8.97 -17.30
CA TYR A 221 10.93 8.40 -17.28
C TYR A 221 10.44 8.05 -15.87
N LEU A 222 11.33 7.80 -14.91
CA LEU A 222 10.97 7.55 -13.51
C LEU A 222 10.37 8.81 -12.86
N LEU A 223 10.93 9.99 -13.11
CA LEU A 223 10.34 11.23 -12.62
C LEU A 223 9.05 11.59 -13.36
N LEU A 224 8.96 11.26 -14.65
CA LEU A 224 7.69 11.38 -15.38
C LEU A 224 6.60 10.47 -14.78
N SER A 225 6.97 9.28 -14.32
CA SER A 225 6.05 8.38 -13.61
C SER A 225 5.58 8.96 -12.27
N VAL A 226 6.42 9.72 -11.57
CA VAL A 226 6.02 10.49 -10.37
C VAL A 226 5.02 11.59 -10.74
N ILE A 227 5.21 12.28 -11.87
CA ILE A 227 4.24 13.28 -12.35
C ILE A 227 2.89 12.61 -12.65
N ILE A 228 2.88 11.45 -13.31
CA ILE A 228 1.65 10.68 -13.56
C ILE A 228 0.95 10.34 -12.24
N ALA A 229 1.68 9.81 -11.25
CA ALA A 229 1.13 9.50 -9.92
C ALA A 229 0.51 10.75 -9.24
N ILE A 230 1.18 11.91 -9.31
CA ILE A 230 0.67 13.17 -8.76
C ILE A 230 -0.61 13.62 -9.48
N VAL A 231 -0.68 13.46 -10.80
CA VAL A 231 -1.87 13.78 -11.59
C VAL A 231 -3.03 12.87 -11.21
N VAL A 232 -2.80 11.56 -11.07
CA VAL A 232 -3.84 10.62 -10.58
C VAL A 232 -4.32 11.03 -9.18
N ILE A 233 -3.39 11.31 -8.26
CA ILE A 233 -3.75 11.83 -6.91
C ILE A 233 -4.61 13.08 -7.03
N ALA A 234 -4.23 14.06 -7.85
CA ALA A 234 -5.00 15.29 -8.05
C ALA A 234 -6.40 15.04 -8.64
N LEU A 235 -6.56 14.04 -9.51
CA LEU A 235 -7.85 13.72 -10.09
C LEU A 235 -8.75 12.90 -9.16
N THR A 236 -8.19 12.22 -8.14
CA THR A 236 -8.98 11.48 -7.14
C THR A 236 -9.69 12.37 -6.11
N LEU A 237 -9.42 13.68 -6.06
CA LEU A 237 -10.05 14.60 -5.10
C LEU A 237 -9.83 14.19 -3.62
N SER A 238 -8.74 13.48 -3.30
CA SER A 238 -8.41 13.06 -1.93
C SER A 238 -7.68 14.16 -1.14
N LYS A 239 -8.42 14.88 -0.29
CA LYS A 239 -7.85 15.89 0.64
C LYS A 239 -6.71 15.35 1.49
N GLY A 240 -6.86 14.13 2.02
CA GLY A 240 -5.84 13.52 2.87
C GLY A 240 -4.54 13.32 2.12
N ALA A 241 -4.61 12.94 0.85
CA ALA A 241 -3.46 12.77 -0.01
C ALA A 241 -2.83 14.13 -0.36
N TYR A 242 -3.62 15.16 -0.63
CA TYR A 242 -3.11 16.51 -0.90
C TYR A 242 -2.32 17.06 0.27
N LEU A 243 -2.88 16.94 1.49
CA LEU A 243 -2.23 17.43 2.69
C LEU A 243 -0.93 16.66 2.97
N ALA A 244 -1.00 15.32 2.90
CA ALA A 244 0.17 14.47 3.13
C ALA A 244 1.27 14.76 2.11
N LEU A 245 0.95 14.81 0.80
CA LEU A 245 1.90 15.11 -0.26
C LEU A 245 2.51 16.51 -0.11
N SER A 246 1.71 17.52 0.23
CA SER A 246 2.20 18.89 0.46
C SER A 246 3.21 18.93 1.60
N ILE A 247 2.95 18.24 2.71
CA ILE A 247 3.85 18.21 3.87
C ILE A 247 5.15 17.44 3.56
N ILE A 248 5.07 16.31 2.85
CA ILE A 248 6.25 15.46 2.61
C ILE A 248 7.11 15.88 1.41
N SER A 249 6.53 16.58 0.43
CA SER A 249 7.19 16.88 -0.85
C SER A 249 8.52 17.60 -0.68
N ILE A 250 8.55 18.70 0.10
CA ILE A 250 9.76 19.50 0.34
C ILE A 250 10.85 18.66 1.06
N PRO A 251 10.57 18.03 2.23
CA PRO A 251 11.56 17.16 2.88
C PRO A 251 12.04 16.02 1.98
N LEU A 252 11.16 15.40 1.19
CA LEU A 252 11.51 14.31 0.28
C LEU A 252 12.46 14.78 -0.82
N VAL A 253 12.20 15.94 -1.44
CA VAL A 253 13.08 16.55 -2.44
C VAL A 253 14.43 16.91 -1.83
N ILE A 254 14.46 17.48 -0.62
CA ILE A 254 15.71 17.82 0.08
C ILE A 254 16.53 16.57 0.38
N VAL A 255 15.93 15.55 0.99
CA VAL A 255 16.63 14.29 1.31
C VAL A 255 17.13 13.62 0.04
N THR A 256 16.32 13.60 -1.02
CA THR A 256 16.71 13.07 -2.32
C THR A 256 17.92 13.83 -2.88
N TYR A 257 17.85 15.17 -2.94
CA TYR A 257 18.94 16.04 -3.39
C TYR A 257 20.26 15.77 -2.67
N LEU A 258 20.21 15.64 -1.34
CA LEU A 258 21.39 15.38 -0.51
C LEU A 258 22.05 14.03 -0.82
N ASN A 259 21.26 13.04 -1.27
CA ASN A 259 21.70 11.69 -1.63
C ASN A 259 21.97 11.49 -3.14
N MET A 260 21.80 12.52 -3.99
CA MET A 260 22.05 12.40 -5.44
C MET A 260 23.54 12.41 -5.78
N PRO A 261 23.99 11.53 -6.71
CA PRO A 261 25.34 11.62 -7.28
C PRO A 261 25.57 12.92 -8.06
N ASN A 262 24.63 13.31 -8.93
CA ASN A 262 24.69 14.56 -9.68
C ASN A 262 23.52 15.48 -9.31
N ARG A 263 23.79 16.41 -8.39
CA ARG A 263 22.85 17.40 -7.86
C ARG A 263 22.35 18.39 -8.90
N LYS A 264 23.21 18.84 -9.83
CA LYS A 264 22.82 19.77 -10.90
C LYS A 264 21.84 19.12 -11.85
N LYS A 265 22.11 17.89 -12.28
CA LYS A 265 21.19 17.11 -13.12
C LYS A 265 19.84 16.91 -12.45
N PHE A 266 19.81 16.60 -11.17
CA PHE A 266 18.55 16.45 -10.43
C PHE A 266 17.72 17.73 -10.43
N ILE A 267 18.34 18.90 -10.23
CA ILE A 267 17.64 20.19 -10.31
C ILE A 267 17.06 20.40 -11.70
N TYR A 268 17.84 20.16 -12.77
CA TYR A 268 17.34 20.28 -14.14
C TYR A 268 16.18 19.32 -14.43
N ASP A 269 16.31 18.06 -14.03
CA ASP A 269 15.28 17.04 -14.27
C ASP A 269 13.99 17.37 -13.48
N ILE A 270 14.08 17.86 -12.23
CA ILE A 270 12.92 18.33 -11.47
C ILE A 270 12.29 19.56 -12.11
N SER A 271 13.08 20.58 -12.48
CA SER A 271 12.56 21.78 -13.12
C SER A 271 11.80 21.46 -14.40
N TYR A 272 12.34 20.54 -15.21
CA TYR A 272 11.65 20.04 -16.40
C TYR A 272 10.34 19.32 -16.05
N CYS A 273 10.33 18.48 -15.01
CA CYS A 273 9.10 17.82 -14.55
C CYS A 273 8.05 18.81 -14.04
N LEU A 274 8.46 19.92 -13.40
CA LEU A 274 7.54 20.98 -12.98
C LEU A 274 6.91 21.72 -14.16
N VAL A 275 7.69 21.95 -15.23
CA VAL A 275 7.16 22.52 -16.49
C VAL A 275 6.13 21.58 -17.12
N ILE A 276 6.45 20.27 -17.21
CA ILE A 276 5.50 19.27 -17.71
C ILE A 276 4.24 19.22 -16.84
N LEU A 277 4.37 19.18 -15.52
CA LEU A 277 3.23 19.16 -14.61
C LEU A 277 2.35 20.40 -14.79
N SER A 278 2.96 21.58 -14.92
CA SER A 278 2.24 22.84 -15.18
C SER A 278 1.50 22.79 -16.51
N PHE A 279 2.11 22.23 -17.55
CA PHE A 279 1.48 22.04 -18.85
C PHE A 279 0.31 21.04 -18.77
N ILE A 280 0.47 19.91 -18.07
CA ILE A 280 -0.61 18.94 -17.85
C ILE A 280 -1.78 19.60 -17.12
N ILE A 281 -1.52 20.34 -16.04
CA ILE A 281 -2.55 21.07 -15.29
C ILE A 281 -3.26 22.08 -16.20
N TYR A 282 -2.53 22.79 -17.05
CA TYR A 282 -3.13 23.69 -18.02
C TYR A 282 -4.05 22.94 -18.99
N ILE A 283 -3.59 21.83 -19.59
CA ILE A 283 -4.42 21.04 -20.50
C ILE A 283 -5.66 20.46 -19.81
N THR A 284 -5.51 19.84 -18.63
CA THR A 284 -6.62 19.21 -17.91
C THR A 284 -7.64 20.23 -17.40
N SER A 285 -7.21 21.45 -17.05
CA SER A 285 -8.14 22.53 -16.66
C SER A 285 -8.98 23.08 -17.81
N ASN A 286 -8.61 22.79 -19.06
CA ASN A 286 -9.43 23.11 -20.24
C ASN A 286 -10.41 22.00 -20.63
N ILE A 287 -10.38 20.83 -19.96
CA ILE A 287 -11.35 19.75 -20.17
C ILE A 287 -12.56 20.00 -19.28
N ASP A 288 -13.73 20.26 -19.86
CA ASP A 288 -14.96 20.63 -19.13
C ASP A 288 -15.31 19.62 -18.03
N LEU A 289 -15.29 18.31 -18.36
CA LEU A 289 -15.52 17.21 -17.41
C LEU A 289 -14.69 17.32 -16.13
N ILE A 290 -13.41 17.65 -16.27
CA ILE A 290 -12.46 17.77 -15.15
C ILE A 290 -12.64 19.12 -14.47
N ARG A 291 -12.68 20.22 -15.24
CA ARG A 291 -12.79 21.58 -14.72
C ARG A 291 -14.03 21.74 -13.85
N GLU A 292 -15.18 21.29 -14.33
CA GLU A 292 -16.45 21.37 -13.61
C GLU A 292 -16.45 20.50 -12.36
N GLY A 293 -15.93 19.27 -12.44
CA GLY A 293 -15.77 18.39 -11.28
C GLY A 293 -14.91 19.02 -10.17
N PHE A 294 -13.80 19.67 -10.53
CA PHE A 294 -12.96 20.43 -9.60
C PHE A 294 -13.69 21.61 -8.98
N ILE A 295 -14.36 22.44 -9.79
CA ILE A 295 -15.11 23.61 -9.31
C ILE A 295 -16.21 23.17 -8.35
N GLU A 296 -17.00 22.17 -8.74
CA GLU A 296 -18.09 21.62 -7.94
C GLU A 296 -17.58 21.09 -6.61
N TYR A 297 -16.48 20.32 -6.64
CA TYR A 297 -15.89 19.78 -5.42
C TYR A 297 -15.44 20.89 -4.47
N PHE A 298 -14.64 21.84 -4.96
CA PHE A 298 -14.10 22.90 -4.12
C PHE A 298 -15.16 23.90 -3.66
N SER A 299 -16.22 24.15 -4.44
CA SER A 299 -17.38 24.93 -4.01
C SER A 299 -18.09 24.24 -2.84
N LYS A 300 -18.42 22.94 -2.96
CA LYS A 300 -19.01 22.17 -1.85
C LYS A 300 -18.13 22.17 -0.60
N MET A 301 -16.80 22.20 -0.76
CA MET A 301 -15.87 22.28 0.36
C MET A 301 -15.84 23.64 1.03
N ASN A 302 -15.93 24.70 0.24
CA ASN A 302 -16.00 26.06 0.77
C ASN A 302 -17.26 26.22 1.62
N ASP A 303 -18.40 25.73 1.14
CA ASP A 303 -19.69 25.84 1.82
C ASP A 303 -19.74 25.03 3.12
N ARG A 304 -19.15 23.82 3.13
CA ARG A 304 -19.13 22.92 4.30
C ARG A 304 -18.00 23.24 5.28
N GLY A 305 -17.04 24.07 4.87
CA GLY A 305 -15.80 24.34 5.59
C GLY A 305 -14.74 23.26 5.39
N TRP A 306 -13.54 23.69 4.96
CA TRP A 306 -12.42 22.81 4.63
C TRP A 306 -11.99 21.87 5.78
N PHE A 307 -12.05 22.38 7.01
CA PHE A 307 -11.61 21.71 8.23
C PHE A 307 -12.73 21.44 9.26
N LYS A 308 -13.98 21.79 8.94
CA LYS A 308 -15.14 21.63 9.85
C LYS A 308 -16.08 20.53 9.39
N ASP A 309 -15.53 19.36 9.09
CA ASP A 309 -16.31 18.20 8.66
C ASP A 309 -17.09 17.60 9.85
N GLN A 310 -18.31 18.09 10.07
CA GLN A 310 -19.19 17.65 11.16
C GLN A 310 -19.49 16.14 11.10
N SER A 311 -19.50 15.54 9.90
CA SER A 311 -19.74 14.10 9.75
C SER A 311 -18.59 13.30 10.35
N ARG A 312 -17.34 13.69 10.05
CA ARG A 312 -16.14 13.06 10.61
C ARG A 312 -16.00 13.28 12.10
N ILE A 313 -16.31 14.48 12.59
CA ILE A 313 -16.27 14.77 14.03
C ILE A 313 -17.24 13.85 14.79
N LYS A 314 -18.46 13.62 14.27
CA LYS A 314 -19.41 12.67 14.86
C LYS A 314 -18.88 11.23 14.84
N ILE A 315 -18.30 10.79 13.72
CA ILE A 315 -17.68 9.46 13.59
C ILE A 315 -16.56 9.29 14.63
N TYR A 316 -15.70 10.29 14.82
CA TYR A 316 -14.61 10.25 15.79
C TYR A 316 -15.16 10.16 17.23
N LYS A 317 -16.22 10.91 17.56
CA LYS A 317 -16.87 10.85 18.86
C LYS A 317 -17.41 9.44 19.14
N ILE A 318 -18.11 8.83 18.20
CA ILE A 318 -18.61 7.45 18.34
C ILE A 318 -17.45 6.47 18.57
N GLY A 319 -16.34 6.62 17.83
CA GLY A 319 -15.16 5.78 18.05
C GLY A 319 -14.53 5.96 19.43
N LEU A 320 -14.41 7.19 19.91
CA LEU A 320 -13.91 7.47 21.26
C LEU A 320 -14.86 6.97 22.35
N GLU A 321 -16.17 7.10 22.18
CA GLU A 321 -17.17 6.52 23.09
C GLU A 321 -17.09 4.99 23.12
N THR A 322 -16.85 4.37 21.96
CA THR A 322 -16.64 2.91 21.86
C THR A 322 -15.37 2.49 22.60
N PHE A 323 -14.28 3.25 22.46
CA PHE A 323 -13.05 3.06 23.23
C PHE A 323 -13.28 3.20 24.73
N LEU A 324 -13.98 4.25 25.19
CA LEU A 324 -14.22 4.49 26.61
C LEU A 324 -15.04 3.38 27.27
N LYS A 325 -15.89 2.67 26.52
CA LYS A 325 -16.61 1.48 27.00
C LYS A 325 -15.70 0.26 27.16
N ASN A 326 -14.69 0.11 26.31
CA ASN A 326 -13.77 -1.04 26.29
C ASN A 326 -12.30 -0.60 26.20
N PRO A 327 -11.76 0.13 27.21
CA PRO A 327 -10.52 0.89 27.05
C PRO A 327 -9.26 0.03 26.88
N LEU A 328 -9.20 -1.15 27.50
CA LEU A 328 -7.98 -1.97 27.47
C LEU A 328 -7.83 -2.74 26.16
N LEU A 329 -8.88 -3.45 25.74
CA LEU A 329 -8.86 -4.42 24.65
C LEU A 329 -9.72 -4.01 23.44
N GLY A 330 -10.43 -2.89 23.50
CA GLY A 330 -11.31 -2.42 22.43
C GLY A 330 -12.56 -3.28 22.27
N ALA A 331 -13.41 -2.91 21.31
CA ALA A 331 -14.71 -3.52 21.06
C ALA A 331 -14.70 -4.64 19.99
N GLY A 332 -13.53 -5.19 19.70
CA GLY A 332 -13.33 -6.19 18.64
C GLY A 332 -12.70 -5.57 17.39
N SER A 333 -11.75 -6.29 16.78
CA SER A 333 -11.18 -5.90 15.49
C SER A 333 -12.26 -5.78 14.41
N TYR A 334 -12.15 -4.82 13.48
CA TYR A 334 -13.08 -4.67 12.35
C TYR A 334 -14.58 -4.39 12.69
N THR A 335 -14.94 -4.13 13.96
CA THR A 335 -16.34 -3.86 14.37
C THR A 335 -16.81 -2.42 14.15
N GLY A 336 -15.96 -1.55 13.59
CA GLY A 336 -16.27 -0.13 13.42
C GLY A 336 -17.57 0.12 12.64
N GLY A 337 -17.81 -0.66 11.58
CA GLY A 337 -19.02 -0.54 10.77
C GLY A 337 -20.31 -0.81 11.54
N TYR A 338 -20.29 -1.79 12.43
CA TYR A 338 -21.43 -2.10 13.29
C TYR A 338 -21.78 -0.91 14.22
N TYR A 339 -20.81 -0.41 14.98
CA TYR A 339 -21.05 0.69 15.93
C TYR A 339 -21.43 2.01 15.26
N LEU A 340 -20.88 2.26 14.07
CA LEU A 340 -21.26 3.42 13.24
C LEU A 340 -22.67 3.24 12.65
N GLY A 341 -23.03 2.03 12.23
CA GLY A 341 -24.36 1.67 11.73
C GLY A 341 -25.47 1.89 12.76
N LEU A 342 -25.21 1.60 14.04
CA LEU A 342 -26.14 1.91 15.15
C LEU A 342 -26.48 3.41 15.25
N HIS A 343 -25.63 4.27 14.70
CA HIS A 343 -25.81 5.73 14.67
C HIS A 343 -26.19 6.25 13.27
N GLY A 344 -26.61 5.37 12.35
CA GLY A 344 -27.10 5.72 11.02
C GLY A 344 -26.02 6.00 9.97
N PHE A 345 -24.75 5.71 10.27
CA PHE A 345 -23.66 5.87 9.30
C PHE A 345 -23.50 4.62 8.41
N LYS A 346 -23.29 4.83 7.10
CA LYS A 346 -23.04 3.77 6.11
C LYS A 346 -21.55 3.53 5.84
N VAL A 347 -20.69 3.92 6.77
CA VAL A 347 -19.23 3.74 6.66
C VAL A 347 -18.77 2.64 7.60
N THR A 348 -17.73 1.90 7.19
CA THR A 348 -17.23 0.75 7.94
C THR A 348 -16.09 1.07 8.91
N THR A 349 -15.58 2.31 8.88
CA THR A 349 -14.41 2.71 9.67
C THR A 349 -14.54 4.11 10.25
N TYR A 350 -13.76 4.38 11.28
CA TYR A 350 -13.77 5.66 11.99
C TYR A 350 -13.01 6.78 11.25
N HIS A 351 -12.50 6.56 10.03
CA HIS A 351 -11.76 7.54 9.22
C HIS A 351 -10.61 8.28 9.94
N ASN A 352 -10.03 7.65 10.96
CA ASN A 352 -8.81 8.08 11.62
C ASN A 352 -8.18 6.83 12.23
N TYR A 353 -6.95 6.49 11.83
CA TYR A 353 -6.35 5.22 12.26
C TYR A 353 -6.11 5.17 13.77
N VAL A 354 -5.89 6.29 14.46
CA VAL A 354 -5.68 6.31 15.92
C VAL A 354 -6.99 6.00 16.64
N VAL A 355 -8.08 6.68 16.26
CA VAL A 355 -9.42 6.39 16.79
C VAL A 355 -9.81 4.95 16.46
N GLN A 356 -9.50 4.49 15.24
CA GLN A 356 -9.77 3.11 14.82
C GLN A 356 -9.07 2.08 15.72
N ILE A 357 -7.77 2.25 15.99
CA ILE A 357 -7.01 1.34 16.87
C ILE A 357 -7.63 1.33 18.27
N LEU A 358 -7.84 2.51 18.86
CA LEU A 358 -8.36 2.64 20.21
C LEU A 358 -9.74 2.00 20.34
N ALA A 359 -10.66 2.29 19.41
CA ALA A 359 -12.01 1.76 19.44
C ALA A 359 -12.06 0.23 19.28
N THR A 360 -11.22 -0.33 18.39
CA THR A 360 -11.34 -1.76 18.01
C THR A 360 -10.46 -2.69 18.83
N ILE A 361 -9.24 -2.29 19.17
CA ILE A 361 -8.26 -3.13 19.88
C ILE A 361 -7.66 -2.47 21.13
N GLY A 362 -8.19 -1.31 21.55
CA GLY A 362 -7.93 -0.70 22.86
C GLY A 362 -6.53 -0.13 23.04
N LEU A 363 -6.22 0.23 24.28
CA LEU A 363 -4.94 0.81 24.68
C LEU A 363 -3.78 -0.16 24.43
N PHE A 364 -3.97 -1.46 24.69
CA PHE A 364 -2.93 -2.46 24.42
C PHE A 364 -2.66 -2.60 22.92
N GLY A 365 -3.70 -2.49 22.07
CA GLY A 365 -3.54 -2.49 20.63
C GLY A 365 -2.77 -1.26 20.15
N PHE A 366 -3.08 -0.08 20.72
CA PHE A 366 -2.36 1.15 20.43
C PHE A 366 -0.89 1.10 20.82
N ILE A 367 -0.57 0.61 22.02
CA ILE A 367 0.81 0.43 22.48
C ILE A 367 1.55 -0.54 21.55
N SER A 368 0.93 -1.66 21.18
CA SER A 368 1.51 -2.66 20.28
C SER A 368 1.79 -2.08 18.89
N PHE A 369 0.88 -1.25 18.37
CA PHE A 369 1.07 -0.53 17.12
C PHE A 369 2.22 0.50 17.20
N CYS A 370 2.30 1.27 18.28
CA CYS A 370 3.42 2.19 18.52
C CYS A 370 4.76 1.46 18.61
N MET A 371 4.82 0.31 19.28
CA MET A 371 6.01 -0.54 19.31
C MET A 371 6.39 -1.05 17.91
N TYR A 372 5.40 -1.46 17.12
CA TYR A 372 5.61 -1.86 15.73
C TYR A 372 6.25 -0.74 14.90
N LEU A 373 5.65 0.45 14.89
CA LEU A 373 6.21 1.60 14.18
C LEU A 373 7.60 1.96 14.68
N PHE A 374 7.81 1.96 16.00
CA PHE A 374 9.12 2.24 16.59
C PHE A 374 10.20 1.30 16.07
N TYR A 375 9.95 -0.02 16.04
CA TYR A 375 10.94 -0.98 15.57
C TYR A 375 11.19 -0.90 14.05
N VAL A 376 10.15 -0.60 13.26
CA VAL A 376 10.31 -0.34 11.82
C VAL A 376 11.21 0.88 11.60
N ILE A 377 10.88 2.01 12.26
CA ILE A 377 11.65 3.26 12.18
C ILE A 377 13.08 3.06 12.68
N LYS A 378 13.27 2.37 13.81
CA LYS A 378 14.59 2.03 14.33
C LYS A 378 15.42 1.25 13.30
N LYS A 379 14.82 0.25 12.64
CA LYS A 379 15.50 -0.56 11.62
C LYS A 379 15.90 0.28 10.40
N ILE A 380 15.02 1.15 9.92
CA ILE A 380 15.26 2.09 8.82
C ILE A 380 16.54 2.91 9.06
N PHE A 381 16.66 3.52 10.24
CA PHE A 381 17.77 4.41 10.57
C PHE A 381 19.08 3.70 10.90
N THR A 382 19.13 2.37 10.87
CA THR A 382 20.39 1.63 11.10
C THR A 382 21.41 1.78 9.98
N THR A 383 20.99 1.94 8.72
CA THR A 383 21.90 1.94 7.55
C THR A 383 21.97 3.26 6.80
N LYS A 384 21.09 4.23 7.09
CA LYS A 384 20.90 5.47 6.33
C LYS A 384 20.81 5.26 4.79
N HIS A 385 20.48 4.04 4.35
CA HIS A 385 20.41 3.70 2.94
C HIS A 385 19.23 4.44 2.28
N HIS A 386 19.40 4.93 1.04
CA HIS A 386 18.38 5.75 0.40
C HIS A 386 17.03 5.03 0.28
N TYR A 387 17.01 3.74 -0.05
CA TYR A 387 15.80 2.91 -0.02
C TYR A 387 15.07 2.95 1.35
N ASN A 388 15.81 2.81 2.46
CA ASN A 388 15.22 2.85 3.79
C ASN A 388 14.62 4.23 4.09
N LEU A 389 15.28 5.32 3.65
CA LEU A 389 14.73 6.67 3.76
C LEU A 389 13.46 6.84 2.91
N SER A 390 13.38 6.25 1.72
CA SER A 390 12.13 6.22 0.95
C SER A 390 11.01 5.50 1.70
N ILE A 391 11.29 4.35 2.33
CA ILE A 391 10.31 3.67 3.20
C ILE A 391 9.88 4.54 4.38
N PHE A 392 10.78 5.35 4.94
CA PHE A 392 10.42 6.33 5.97
C PHE A 392 9.41 7.36 5.47
N PHE A 393 9.61 7.89 4.26
CA PHE A 393 8.64 8.79 3.65
C PHE A 393 7.31 8.11 3.34
N VAL A 394 7.32 6.82 2.97
CA VAL A 394 6.07 6.03 2.87
C VAL A 394 5.33 6.01 4.21
N ILE A 395 6.02 5.73 5.32
CA ILE A 395 5.43 5.72 6.68
C ILE A 395 4.83 7.07 7.05
N ILE A 396 5.53 8.18 6.77
CA ILE A 396 5.00 9.51 7.07
C ILE A 396 3.76 9.80 6.21
N ALA A 397 3.83 9.52 4.90
CA ALA A 397 2.73 9.78 3.97
C ALA A 397 1.44 9.08 4.39
N ILE A 398 1.50 7.76 4.66
CA ILE A 398 0.34 6.98 5.07
C ILE A 398 -0.19 7.36 6.46
N SER A 399 0.71 7.80 7.37
CA SER A 399 0.32 8.23 8.70
C SER A 399 -0.39 9.59 8.65
N LEU A 400 0.13 10.55 7.89
CA LEU A 400 -0.50 11.85 7.67
C LEU A 400 -1.88 11.70 7.01
N HIS A 401 -1.97 10.89 5.95
CA HIS A 401 -3.26 10.59 5.33
C HIS A 401 -4.20 9.89 6.33
N GLY A 402 -3.68 8.95 7.12
CA GLY A 402 -4.44 8.20 8.10
C GLY A 402 -4.95 9.03 9.29
N LEU A 403 -4.49 10.26 9.50
CA LEU A 403 -5.11 11.15 10.48
C LEU A 403 -6.53 11.57 10.05
N VAL A 404 -6.83 11.42 8.76
CA VAL A 404 -8.11 11.77 8.15
C VAL A 404 -8.71 10.60 7.35
N ASP A 405 -8.16 9.39 7.50
CA ASP A 405 -8.71 8.16 6.95
C ASP A 405 -8.23 6.90 7.71
N ASN A 406 -8.67 5.71 7.32
CA ASN A 406 -8.31 4.45 7.97
C ASN A 406 -7.08 3.74 7.36
N THR A 407 -6.07 4.48 6.90
CA THR A 407 -4.97 3.96 6.06
C THR A 407 -4.30 2.68 6.59
N TRP A 408 -3.93 2.64 7.88
CA TRP A 408 -3.27 1.49 8.52
C TRP A 408 -4.19 0.28 8.77
N PHE A 409 -5.49 0.42 8.50
CA PHE A 409 -6.50 -0.64 8.62
C PHE A 409 -7.07 -1.03 7.26
N ASN A 410 -6.71 -0.31 6.20
CA ASN A 410 -7.08 -0.67 4.85
C ASN A 410 -6.30 -1.95 4.44
N PRO A 411 -6.99 -3.04 4.07
CA PRO A 411 -6.33 -4.31 3.79
C PRO A 411 -5.32 -4.24 2.64
N ILE A 412 -5.67 -3.52 1.58
CA ILE A 412 -4.82 -3.33 0.40
C ILE A 412 -3.51 -2.65 0.79
N ILE A 413 -3.62 -1.56 1.54
CA ILE A 413 -2.47 -0.78 1.99
C ILE A 413 -1.56 -1.61 2.91
N MET A 414 -2.16 -2.36 3.84
CA MET A 414 -1.40 -3.19 4.79
C MET A 414 -0.68 -4.36 4.14
N VAL A 415 -1.23 -4.97 3.09
CA VAL A 415 -0.52 -6.01 2.31
C VAL A 415 0.71 -5.42 1.64
N ILE A 416 0.57 -4.28 0.95
CA ILE A 416 1.68 -3.61 0.27
C ILE A 416 2.77 -3.20 1.27
N ILE A 417 2.38 -2.59 2.40
CA ILE A 417 3.32 -2.17 3.45
C ILE A 417 4.05 -3.37 4.06
N SER A 418 3.36 -4.49 4.30
CA SER A 418 3.98 -5.69 4.86
C SER A 418 5.11 -6.19 3.95
N ILE A 419 4.92 -6.14 2.63
CA ILE A 419 5.94 -6.46 1.62
C ILE A 419 7.07 -5.42 1.67
N PHE A 420 6.75 -4.13 1.66
CA PHE A 420 7.75 -3.05 1.67
C PHE A 420 8.66 -3.10 2.92
N PHE A 421 8.06 -3.30 4.10
CA PHE A 421 8.81 -3.35 5.35
C PHE A 421 9.62 -4.63 5.49
N SER A 422 9.17 -5.71 4.86
CA SER A 422 9.92 -6.95 4.82
C SER A 422 11.26 -6.79 4.10
N THR A 423 11.46 -5.80 3.23
CA THR A 423 12.71 -5.59 2.47
C THR A 423 13.61 -4.47 3.01
N ILE A 424 13.30 -3.91 4.19
CA ILE A 424 14.17 -2.91 4.85
C ILE A 424 15.58 -3.50 5.08
N ILE A 425 16.58 -2.76 4.61
CA ILE A 425 17.99 -3.14 4.60
C ILE A 425 18.57 -3.00 6.00
N SER A 426 19.37 -3.98 6.43
CA SER A 426 20.03 -4.00 7.75
C SER A 426 21.55 -3.84 7.63
N LYS A 427 22.25 -3.46 8.71
CA LYS A 427 23.73 -3.38 8.70
C LYS A 427 24.38 -4.72 8.30
N LYS A 428 23.81 -5.84 8.76
CA LYS A 428 24.30 -7.20 8.46
C LYS A 428 24.24 -7.54 6.97
N SER A 429 23.22 -7.09 6.25
CA SER A 429 23.12 -7.33 4.80
C SER A 429 24.15 -6.52 4.00
N ILE A 430 24.53 -5.32 4.46
CA ILE A 430 25.56 -4.50 3.82
C ILE A 430 26.97 -5.09 4.02
N GLN A 431 27.26 -5.61 5.23
CA GLN A 431 28.55 -6.24 5.53
C GLN A 431 28.76 -7.53 4.73
N ASN A 432 27.73 -8.37 4.61
CA ASN A 432 27.80 -9.59 3.81
C ASN A 432 28.12 -9.28 2.33
N LYS A 433 27.51 -8.26 1.73
CA LYS A 433 27.79 -7.86 0.34
C LYS A 433 29.26 -7.46 0.14
N LYS A 434 29.85 -6.68 1.07
CA LYS A 434 31.28 -6.31 1.01
C LYS A 434 32.21 -7.52 1.10
N SER A 435 31.91 -8.50 1.97
CA SER A 435 32.72 -9.72 2.10
C SER A 435 32.70 -10.58 0.83
N THR A 436 31.56 -10.67 0.15
CA THR A 436 31.43 -11.42 -1.11
C THR A 436 32.22 -10.78 -2.24
N TYR A 437 32.23 -9.44 -2.34
CA TYR A 437 33.05 -8.73 -3.33
C TYR A 437 34.55 -8.89 -3.09
N ASN A 438 35.00 -8.90 -1.83
CA ASN A 438 36.42 -9.09 -1.51
C ASN A 438 36.90 -10.51 -1.82
N ASN A 439 36.02 -11.51 -1.75
CA ASN A 439 36.35 -12.91 -2.07
C ASN A 439 36.28 -13.24 -3.58
N ILE A 440 35.74 -12.35 -4.41
CA ILE A 440 35.72 -12.50 -5.88
C ILE A 440 36.92 -11.78 -6.54
N ASN A 441 37.58 -10.88 -5.79
CA ASN A 441 38.74 -10.12 -6.23
C ASN A 441 40.08 -10.61 -5.62
N LEU A 442 40.08 -11.82 -5.07
CA LEU A 442 41.24 -12.62 -4.66
C LEU A 442 41.18 -13.92 -5.45
#